data_AF-A0AA35Q8N3-F1
#
_entry.id   AF-A0AA35Q8N3-F1
#
_cell.length_a   1.000
_cell.length_b   1.000
_cell.length_c   1.000
_cell.angle_alpha   90.00
_cell.angle_beta   90.00
_cell.angle_gamma   90.00
#
_symmetry.space_group_name_H-M   'P 1'
#
loop_
_entity.id
_entity.type
_entity.pdbx_description
1 polymer ?
#
loop_
_entity_poly.entity_id
_entity_poly.type
_entity_poly.pdbx_seq_one_letter_code
_entity_poly.pdbx_strand_id
1 'polypeptide(L)'
;MPFLGGGISQLRDFISFLGTVKGDLSNITAPPFILAPKSAIELPSIWASCHSLFLQPAREPDPTERALLVLKNYLCSLHYLVDQEGSAKKPLNPFLGELFLGSYLNPRLSSSGTRFIAEQVSHHPPVTACFIHNKELGISSTGFVAQETTFGFTEGVTVRQLGYAMIGDEKHGEKHLMTMPTLKIKGFSSGRTYVDLEGPCYISSSSGLLSTIDFKDSSMLGLGSRGRVTAELCRTSVDNQKEQVLQVEGNVGGSFVVRDNMGRVTEEFHVDDMEVTPLSVKPIEEQSQWESRKAWDQVVAGIRQGDFEKVIRHKQALEEEQRKRRAEELEDGTEWQTKFFWRCQKDEQALSLLQSIPGSQFDPEKTNGFWKVKDSE
;
A
#
# COMPACT_ATOMS: atom_id res chain seq x y z
N MET A 1 32.38 -15.92 8.69
CA MET A 1 31.48 -16.42 9.75
C MET A 1 31.62 -15.48 10.94
N PRO A 2 30.53 -14.86 11.43
CA PRO A 2 29.54 -15.56 12.26
C PRO A 2 28.06 -15.22 11.90
N PHE A 3 27.09 -15.81 12.61
CA PHE A 3 25.61 -15.61 12.51
C PHE A 3 24.79 -16.38 11.46
N LEU A 4 25.07 -17.66 11.17
CA LEU A 4 24.18 -18.46 10.30
C LEU A 4 23.45 -19.63 10.99
N GLY A 5 23.70 -19.91 12.28
CA GLY A 5 23.08 -21.06 12.97
C GLY A 5 21.76 -20.76 13.69
N GLY A 6 21.69 -19.65 14.45
CA GLY A 6 20.57 -19.39 15.39
C GLY A 6 19.27 -18.95 14.73
N GLY A 7 19.34 -18.09 13.70
CA GLY A 7 18.15 -17.54 13.04
C GLY A 7 17.35 -18.60 12.26
N ILE A 8 18.01 -19.62 11.71
CA ILE A 8 17.35 -20.69 10.95
C ILE A 8 16.55 -21.61 11.88
N SER A 9 17.10 -21.93 13.07
CA SER A 9 16.37 -22.71 14.07
C SER A 9 15.14 -21.96 14.58
N GLN A 10 15.30 -20.68 14.93
CA GLN A 10 14.18 -19.84 15.39
C GLN A 10 13.13 -19.62 14.28
N LEU A 11 13.55 -19.53 13.02
CA LEU A 11 12.64 -19.44 11.87
C LEU A 11 11.85 -20.74 11.69
N ARG A 12 12.50 -21.89 11.82
CA ARG A 12 11.83 -23.20 11.74
C ARG A 12 10.79 -23.36 12.84
N ASP A 13 11.14 -23.01 14.08
CA ASP A 13 10.24 -23.09 15.22
C ASP A 13 9.06 -22.11 15.07
N PHE A 14 9.32 -20.91 14.53
CA PHE A 14 8.27 -19.94 14.21
C PHE A 14 7.33 -20.42 13.08
N ILE A 15 7.86 -21.02 12.01
CA ILE A 15 7.05 -21.60 10.93
C ILE A 15 6.20 -22.75 11.47
N SER A 16 6.76 -23.61 12.32
CA SER A 16 6.01 -24.66 13.00
C SER A 16 4.90 -24.09 13.88
N PHE A 17 5.15 -22.99 14.59
CA PHE A 17 4.12 -22.26 15.35
C PHE A 17 3.03 -21.67 14.44
N LEU A 18 3.38 -21.01 13.32
CA LEU A 18 2.38 -20.49 12.38
C LEU A 18 1.47 -21.60 11.84
N GLY A 19 2.02 -22.79 11.60
CA GLY A 19 1.25 -23.95 11.15
C GLY A 19 0.23 -24.49 12.18
N THR A 20 0.35 -24.14 13.46
CA THR A 20 -0.63 -24.55 14.49
C THR A 20 -1.72 -23.50 14.73
N VAL A 21 -1.54 -22.26 14.26
CA VAL A 21 -2.52 -21.19 14.43
C VAL A 21 -3.60 -21.31 13.35
N LYS A 22 -4.86 -21.46 13.78
CA LYS A 22 -6.04 -21.36 12.91
C LYS A 22 -6.60 -19.93 13.00
N GLY A 23 -6.62 -19.19 11.90
CA GLY A 23 -7.23 -17.86 11.82
C GLY A 23 -6.25 -16.74 11.44
N ASP A 24 -6.60 -15.50 11.80
CA ASP A 24 -5.82 -14.29 11.46
C ASP A 24 -4.49 -14.24 12.24
N LEU A 25 -3.39 -14.07 11.49
CA LEU A 25 -2.03 -14.05 12.00
C LEU A 25 -1.50 -12.64 12.27
N SER A 26 -2.31 -11.61 12.00
CA SER A 26 -1.94 -10.21 12.18
C SER A 26 -1.37 -9.98 13.58
N ASN A 27 -2.00 -10.52 14.63
CA ASN A 27 -1.63 -10.28 16.04
C ASN A 27 -0.53 -11.18 16.61
N ILE A 28 0.06 -12.07 15.82
CA ILE A 28 1.17 -12.91 16.28
C ILE A 28 2.45 -12.06 16.48
N THR A 29 3.05 -12.20 17.66
CA THR A 29 4.38 -11.65 17.94
C THR A 29 5.43 -12.50 17.26
N ALA A 30 5.98 -12.00 16.14
CA ALA A 30 7.07 -12.65 15.44
C ALA A 30 8.43 -12.33 16.11
N PRO A 31 9.43 -13.22 16.00
CA PRO A 31 10.79 -12.94 16.42
C PRO A 31 11.37 -11.66 15.76
N PRO A 32 12.30 -10.93 16.39
CA PRO A 32 12.80 -9.63 15.90
C PRO A 32 13.41 -9.69 14.50
N PHE A 33 14.04 -10.81 14.13
CA PHE A 33 14.65 -10.96 12.81
C PHE A 33 13.61 -11.00 11.66
N ILE A 34 12.34 -11.31 11.98
CA ILE A 34 11.20 -11.31 11.05
C ILE A 34 10.48 -9.96 11.06
N LEU A 35 10.69 -9.10 12.07
CA LEU A 35 10.02 -7.81 12.19
C LEU A 35 10.72 -6.73 11.36
N ALA A 36 9.93 -5.91 10.67
CA ALA A 36 10.41 -4.70 10.03
C ALA A 36 10.51 -3.57 11.07
N PRO A 37 11.53 -2.69 10.98
CA PRO A 37 11.70 -1.56 11.89
C PRO A 37 10.78 -0.37 11.51
N LYS A 38 9.54 -0.65 11.11
CA LYS A 38 8.54 0.34 10.66
C LYS A 38 7.12 -0.20 10.88
N SER A 39 6.16 0.71 11.07
CA SER A 39 4.73 0.36 11.16
C SER A 39 4.10 0.25 9.78
N ALA A 40 3.04 -0.56 9.66
CA ALA A 40 2.32 -0.73 8.39
C ALA A 40 1.70 0.59 7.90
N ILE A 41 1.42 1.53 8.81
CA ILE A 41 0.88 2.86 8.47
C ILE A 41 1.84 3.71 7.64
N GLU A 42 3.15 3.38 7.62
CA GLU A 42 4.14 4.08 6.80
C GLU A 42 4.07 3.64 5.33
N LEU A 43 3.56 2.45 5.04
CA LEU A 43 3.56 1.86 3.69
C LEU A 43 2.81 2.68 2.64
N PRO A 44 1.65 3.31 2.91
CA PRO A 44 0.94 4.09 1.90
C PRO A 44 1.74 5.28 1.35
N SER A 45 2.83 5.70 2.00
CA SER A 45 3.70 6.76 1.49
C SER A 45 4.28 6.42 0.11
N ILE A 46 4.56 5.15 -0.18
CA ILE A 46 5.19 4.73 -1.44
C ILE A 46 4.38 5.12 -2.69
N TRP A 47 3.06 5.31 -2.59
CA TRP A 47 2.19 5.62 -3.73
C TRP A 47 2.47 6.98 -4.38
N ALA A 48 3.26 7.82 -3.72
CA ALA A 48 3.75 9.09 -4.25
C ALA A 48 5.27 9.24 -4.13
N SER A 49 6.02 8.14 -3.93
CA SER A 49 7.49 8.20 -3.82
C SER A 49 8.17 8.58 -5.14
N CYS A 50 7.63 8.10 -6.27
CA CYS A 50 7.92 8.64 -7.60
C CYS A 50 7.20 9.98 -7.78
N HIS A 51 7.51 10.97 -6.92
CA HIS A 51 6.70 12.16 -6.73
C HIS A 51 6.50 12.97 -8.02
N SER A 52 7.54 13.09 -8.85
CA SER A 52 7.40 13.76 -10.14
C SER A 52 6.44 13.06 -11.09
N LEU A 53 6.35 11.72 -11.05
CA LEU A 53 5.42 10.94 -11.86
C LEU A 53 3.99 11.04 -11.31
N PHE A 54 3.84 10.98 -9.99
CA PHE A 54 2.55 11.17 -9.31
C PHE A 54 1.88 12.50 -9.68
N LEU A 55 2.66 13.58 -9.88
CA LEU A 55 2.13 14.91 -10.21
C LEU A 55 1.84 15.14 -11.70
N GLN A 56 2.34 14.29 -12.61
CA GLN A 56 2.22 14.50 -14.05
C GLN A 56 0.77 14.49 -14.59
N PRO A 57 -0.16 13.64 -14.11
CA PRO A 57 -1.52 13.60 -14.64
C PRO A 57 -2.22 14.97 -14.64
N ALA A 58 -2.00 15.79 -13.61
CA ALA A 58 -2.57 17.14 -13.48
C ALA A 58 -2.22 18.10 -14.63
N ARG A 59 -1.17 17.80 -15.41
CA ARG A 59 -0.66 18.64 -16.49
C ARG A 59 -0.94 18.06 -17.88
N GLU A 60 -1.40 16.82 -17.97
CA GLU A 60 -1.59 16.12 -19.23
C GLU A 60 -3.03 16.31 -19.75
N PRO A 61 -3.26 16.95 -20.90
CA PRO A 61 -4.60 17.19 -21.44
C PRO A 61 -5.31 15.94 -21.99
N ASP A 62 -4.59 14.94 -22.48
CA ASP A 62 -5.21 13.74 -23.06
C ASP A 62 -5.59 12.71 -21.97
N PRO A 63 -6.86 12.23 -21.93
CA PRO A 63 -7.31 11.27 -20.94
C PRO A 63 -6.61 9.89 -21.03
N THR A 64 -6.23 9.46 -22.23
CA THR A 64 -5.50 8.19 -22.41
C THR A 64 -4.10 8.32 -21.83
N GLU A 65 -3.39 9.41 -22.14
CA GLU A 65 -2.05 9.68 -21.59
C GLU A 65 -2.11 9.89 -20.06
N ARG A 66 -3.13 10.56 -19.52
CA ARG A 66 -3.34 10.63 -18.06
C ARG A 66 -3.52 9.25 -17.43
N ALA A 67 -4.34 8.39 -18.03
CA ALA A 67 -4.53 7.02 -17.54
C ALA A 67 -3.23 6.22 -17.61
N LEU A 68 -2.43 6.38 -18.66
CA LEU A 68 -1.10 5.77 -18.76
C LEU A 68 -0.15 6.28 -17.67
N LEU A 69 -0.13 7.59 -17.38
CA LEU A 69 0.69 8.17 -16.30
C LEU A 69 0.30 7.61 -14.92
N VAL A 70 -1.01 7.45 -14.66
CA VAL A 70 -1.51 6.81 -13.43
C VAL A 70 -1.07 5.35 -13.36
N LEU A 71 -1.16 4.61 -14.47
CA LEU A 71 -0.67 3.22 -14.57
C LEU A 71 0.84 3.14 -14.33
N LYS A 72 1.64 4.04 -14.92
CA LYS A 72 3.09 4.11 -14.70
C LYS A 72 3.40 4.37 -13.22
N ASN A 73 2.71 5.32 -12.59
CA ASN A 73 2.88 5.59 -11.16
C ASN A 73 2.57 4.35 -10.31
N TYR A 74 1.48 3.64 -10.64
CA TYR A 74 1.07 2.42 -9.96
C TYR A 74 2.16 1.32 -10.05
N LEU A 75 2.65 1.04 -11.26
CA LEU A 75 3.69 0.04 -11.50
C LEU A 75 5.02 0.37 -10.80
N CYS A 76 5.44 1.64 -10.83
CA CYS A 76 6.65 2.09 -10.14
C CYS A 76 6.47 1.99 -8.61
N SER A 77 5.32 2.38 -8.08
CA SER A 77 5.01 2.29 -6.63
C SER A 77 5.05 0.84 -6.14
N LEU A 78 4.56 -0.11 -6.94
CA LEU A 78 4.59 -1.54 -6.60
C LEU A 78 6.01 -2.10 -6.50
N HIS A 79 6.95 -1.65 -7.33
CA HIS A 79 8.36 -2.02 -7.17
C HIS A 79 8.87 -1.65 -5.78
N TYR A 80 8.63 -0.42 -5.33
CA TYR A 80 9.05 0.03 -4.00
C TYR A 80 8.27 -0.64 -2.84
N LEU A 81 7.10 -1.20 -3.11
CA LEU A 81 6.39 -2.04 -2.14
C LEU A 81 7.11 -3.38 -1.91
N VAL A 82 7.60 -4.00 -2.98
CA VAL A 82 8.14 -5.36 -2.94
C VAL A 82 9.66 -5.42 -2.76
N ASP A 83 10.38 -4.40 -3.22
CA ASP A 83 11.85 -4.38 -3.27
C ASP A 83 12.43 -3.22 -2.45
N GLN A 84 12.14 -3.24 -1.15
CA GLN A 84 12.76 -2.36 -0.17
C GLN A 84 13.32 -3.16 1.00
N GLU A 85 14.31 -2.61 1.70
CA GLU A 85 14.81 -3.21 2.92
C GLU A 85 13.66 -3.42 3.93
N GLY A 86 13.45 -4.69 4.28
CA GLY A 86 12.38 -5.11 5.18
C GLY A 86 11.00 -5.29 4.52
N SER A 87 10.84 -5.22 3.20
CA SER A 87 9.57 -5.49 2.51
C SER A 87 9.04 -6.91 2.78
N ALA A 88 9.94 -7.90 2.86
CA ALA A 88 9.63 -9.28 3.19
C ALA A 88 9.63 -9.58 4.71
N LYS A 89 9.62 -8.53 5.55
CA LYS A 89 9.52 -8.62 7.02
C LYS A 89 8.14 -8.12 7.47
N LYS A 90 7.66 -8.64 8.59
CA LYS A 90 6.37 -8.27 9.18
C LYS A 90 6.46 -6.85 9.76
N PRO A 91 5.72 -5.85 9.25
CA PRO A 91 5.67 -4.53 9.86
C PRO A 91 4.99 -4.57 11.23
N LEU A 92 5.18 -3.52 12.02
CA LEU A 92 4.44 -3.34 13.27
C LEU A 92 2.96 -3.07 12.94
N ASN A 93 2.05 -3.70 13.69
CA ASN A 93 0.62 -3.49 13.52
C ASN A 93 0.25 -2.12 14.09
N PRO A 94 -0.38 -1.23 13.31
CA PRO A 94 -0.72 0.08 13.82
C PRO A 94 -1.77 0.01 14.93
N PHE A 95 -1.64 0.85 15.94
CA PHE A 95 -2.68 1.00 16.98
C PHE A 95 -3.75 2.00 16.54
N LEU A 96 -4.96 1.92 17.11
CA LEU A 96 -6.05 2.84 16.77
C LEU A 96 -5.66 4.30 17.02
N GLY A 97 -5.81 5.14 15.99
CA GLY A 97 -5.41 6.55 16.05
C GLY A 97 -3.94 6.82 15.79
N GLU A 98 -3.13 5.80 15.49
CA GLU A 98 -1.75 5.99 15.03
C GLU A 98 -1.73 6.88 13.78
N LEU A 99 -0.73 7.76 13.68
CA LEU A 99 -0.57 8.73 12.61
C LEU A 99 0.79 8.57 11.92
N PHE A 100 0.83 8.79 10.62
CA PHE A 100 2.08 9.04 9.90
C PHE A 100 1.92 10.25 8.99
N LEU A 101 2.66 11.31 9.28
CA LEU A 101 2.50 12.63 8.69
C LEU A 101 3.80 13.07 8.03
N GLY A 102 3.70 13.71 6.88
CA GLY A 102 4.88 14.23 6.19
C GLY A 102 4.54 15.09 4.99
N SER A 103 5.57 15.45 4.22
CA SER A 103 5.41 16.11 2.94
C SER A 103 6.49 15.70 1.96
N TYR A 104 6.11 15.54 0.69
CA TYR A 104 7.06 15.46 -0.42
C TYR A 104 7.43 16.88 -0.83
N LEU A 105 8.70 17.21 -0.65
CA LEU A 105 9.24 18.50 -1.06
C LEU A 105 9.80 18.36 -2.46
N ASN A 106 9.31 19.17 -3.39
CA ASN A 106 9.88 19.24 -4.73
C ASN A 106 10.69 20.54 -4.83
N PRO A 107 12.03 20.47 -4.96
CA PRO A 107 12.88 21.66 -5.06
C PRO A 107 12.51 22.58 -6.25
N ARG A 108 11.84 22.03 -7.27
CA ARG A 108 11.43 22.74 -8.49
C ARG A 108 10.02 23.32 -8.41
N LEU A 109 9.22 22.97 -7.39
CA LEU A 109 7.90 23.56 -7.14
C LEU A 109 8.01 24.41 -5.88
N SER A 110 7.92 25.73 -6.03
CA SER A 110 8.08 26.69 -4.94
C SER A 110 7.07 26.44 -3.81
N SER A 111 7.54 26.21 -2.58
CA SER A 111 6.79 26.23 -1.30
C SER A 111 5.53 25.37 -1.10
N SER A 112 4.88 24.84 -2.14
CA SER A 112 3.72 23.93 -2.03
C SER A 112 4.17 22.47 -2.10
N GLY A 113 4.67 21.96 -0.98
CA GLY A 113 4.93 20.52 -0.84
C GLY A 113 3.63 19.71 -1.00
N THR A 114 3.74 18.46 -1.44
CA THR A 114 2.61 17.52 -1.41
C THR A 114 2.49 16.96 -0.01
N ARG A 115 1.37 17.23 0.65
CA ARG A 115 1.12 16.75 2.02
C ARG A 115 0.77 15.27 2.00
N PHE A 116 1.28 14.53 2.98
CA PHE A 116 0.94 13.13 3.24
C PHE A 116 0.35 12.98 4.64
N ILE A 117 -0.76 12.26 4.74
CA ILE A 117 -1.45 11.91 5.98
C ILE A 117 -1.82 10.44 5.90
N ALA A 118 -1.45 9.66 6.90
CA ALA A 118 -2.03 8.35 7.16
C ALA A 118 -2.51 8.27 8.61
N GLU A 119 -3.65 7.61 8.80
CA GLU A 119 -4.27 7.40 10.10
C GLU A 119 -4.77 5.95 10.19
N GLN A 120 -4.53 5.30 11.33
CA GLN A 120 -5.18 4.04 11.65
C GLN A 120 -6.59 4.33 12.16
N VAL A 121 -7.57 4.20 11.26
CA VAL A 121 -8.95 4.61 11.49
C VAL A 121 -9.81 3.53 12.15
N SER A 122 -9.35 2.28 12.14
CA SER A 122 -10.02 1.15 12.78
C SER A 122 -9.01 0.10 13.27
N HIS A 123 -9.32 -0.59 14.35
CA HIS A 123 -8.51 -1.69 14.89
C HIS A 123 -9.16 -3.07 14.71
N HIS A 124 -10.50 -3.14 14.70
CA HIS A 124 -11.26 -4.36 14.45
C HIS A 124 -12.41 -4.09 13.46
N PRO A 125 -12.23 -4.42 12.15
CA PRO A 125 -10.99 -4.86 11.52
C PRO A 125 -9.92 -3.75 11.48
N PRO A 126 -8.62 -4.08 11.33
CA PRO A 126 -7.57 -3.08 11.19
C PRO A 126 -7.67 -2.39 9.84
N VAL A 127 -7.80 -1.06 9.84
CA VAL A 127 -7.92 -0.24 8.63
C VAL A 127 -7.02 0.98 8.73
N THR A 128 -6.16 1.18 7.73
CA THR A 128 -5.37 2.39 7.55
C THR A 128 -6.01 3.23 6.44
N ALA A 129 -6.31 4.49 6.71
CA ALA A 129 -6.70 5.47 5.70
C ALA A 129 -5.52 6.40 5.39
N CYS A 130 -5.40 6.83 4.13
CA CYS A 130 -4.37 7.74 3.67
C CYS A 130 -4.92 8.84 2.76
N PHE A 131 -4.23 9.97 2.79
CA PHE A 131 -4.50 11.13 1.96
C PHE A 131 -3.19 11.79 1.53
N ILE A 132 -3.07 12.02 0.24
CA ILE A 132 -1.94 12.70 -0.41
C ILE A 132 -2.53 13.87 -1.18
N HIS A 133 -2.01 15.08 -1.01
CA HIS A 133 -2.58 16.25 -1.67
C HIS A 133 -1.51 17.28 -2.05
N ASN A 134 -1.44 17.60 -3.33
CA ASN A 134 -0.78 18.79 -3.84
C ASN A 134 -1.82 19.86 -4.20
N LYS A 135 -1.96 20.88 -3.35
CA LYS A 135 -2.95 21.95 -3.52
C LYS A 135 -2.68 22.82 -4.76
N GLU A 136 -1.41 23.03 -5.10
CA GLU A 136 -1.03 23.90 -6.22
C GLU A 136 -1.40 23.30 -7.57
N LEU A 137 -1.21 21.99 -7.73
CA LEU A 137 -1.53 21.26 -8.95
C LEU A 137 -2.95 20.68 -8.95
N GLY A 138 -3.69 20.78 -7.85
CA GLY A 138 -5.04 20.22 -7.74
C GLY A 138 -5.06 18.69 -7.93
N ILE A 139 -4.02 18.00 -7.49
CA ILE A 139 -3.93 16.54 -7.56
C ILE A 139 -3.88 15.94 -6.16
N SER A 140 -4.70 14.91 -5.96
CA SER A 140 -4.80 14.20 -4.69
C SER A 140 -4.89 12.70 -4.87
N SER A 141 -4.60 11.96 -3.80
CA SER A 141 -4.90 10.54 -3.68
C SER A 141 -5.55 10.31 -2.33
N THR A 142 -6.74 9.74 -2.31
CA THR A 142 -7.39 9.22 -1.09
C THR A 142 -7.37 7.70 -1.14
N GLY A 143 -7.28 7.04 0.01
CA GLY A 143 -7.37 5.58 0.02
C GLY A 143 -7.55 5.04 1.42
N PHE A 144 -8.00 3.80 1.49
CA PHE A 144 -8.01 3.04 2.73
C PHE A 144 -7.80 1.57 2.42
N VAL A 145 -7.15 0.87 3.34
CA VAL A 145 -6.83 -0.54 3.18
C VAL A 145 -6.99 -1.26 4.52
N ALA A 146 -7.73 -2.36 4.49
CA ALA A 146 -7.70 -3.43 5.48
C ALA A 146 -6.88 -4.60 4.93
N GLN A 147 -6.40 -5.47 5.81
CA GLN A 147 -5.59 -6.63 5.41
C GLN A 147 -6.16 -7.92 6.01
N GLU A 148 -6.31 -8.93 5.15
CA GLU A 148 -6.56 -10.32 5.57
C GLU A 148 -5.28 -11.12 5.33
N THR A 149 -4.70 -11.66 6.41
CA THR A 149 -3.47 -12.45 6.33
C THR A 149 -3.76 -13.92 6.58
N THR A 150 -3.35 -14.79 5.65
CA THR A 150 -3.41 -16.25 5.80
C THR A 150 -2.04 -16.89 5.61
N PHE A 151 -1.82 -18.05 6.20
CA PHE A 151 -0.60 -18.83 6.03
C PHE A 151 -0.92 -20.22 5.48
N GLY A 152 -0.18 -20.61 4.45
CA GLY A 152 -0.15 -21.97 3.93
C GLY A 152 1.26 -22.52 4.00
N PHE A 153 1.41 -23.78 4.45
CA PHE A 153 2.72 -24.41 4.60
C PHE A 153 3.54 -24.44 3.28
N THR A 154 2.85 -24.61 2.15
CA THR A 154 3.45 -24.59 0.80
C THR A 154 3.42 -23.20 0.15
N GLU A 155 2.35 -22.44 0.39
CA GLU A 155 2.10 -21.15 -0.27
C GLU A 155 2.82 -19.95 0.38
N GLY A 156 3.28 -20.11 1.63
CA GLY A 156 3.84 -19.02 2.42
C GLY A 156 2.75 -18.16 3.07
N VAL A 157 3.01 -16.86 3.22
CA VAL A 157 2.05 -15.90 3.79
C VAL A 157 1.34 -15.17 2.65
N THR A 158 0.02 -15.16 2.68
CA THR A 158 -0.81 -14.40 1.74
C THR A 158 -1.42 -13.21 2.45
N VAL A 159 -1.23 -12.02 1.92
CA VAL A 159 -1.81 -10.78 2.42
C VAL A 159 -2.75 -10.23 1.36
N ARG A 160 -4.05 -10.39 1.57
CA ARG A 160 -5.09 -9.78 0.72
C ARG A 160 -5.33 -8.36 1.20
N GLN A 161 -5.26 -7.42 0.27
CA GLN A 161 -5.50 -6.01 0.54
C GLN A 161 -6.95 -5.67 0.17
N LEU A 162 -7.73 -5.22 1.13
CA LEU A 162 -9.15 -4.92 0.98
C LEU A 162 -9.37 -3.42 1.06
N GLY A 163 -10.01 -2.85 0.06
CA GLY A 163 -10.12 -1.39 -0.11
C GLY A 163 -9.57 -0.96 -1.46
N TYR A 164 -9.34 0.33 -1.60
CA TYR A 164 -8.85 0.94 -2.84
C TYR A 164 -8.17 2.26 -2.54
N ALA A 165 -7.44 2.76 -3.53
CA ALA A 165 -7.00 4.14 -3.60
C ALA A 165 -7.67 4.84 -4.79
N MET A 166 -7.78 6.16 -4.74
CA MET A 166 -8.38 6.97 -5.78
C MET A 166 -7.54 8.22 -5.98
N ILE A 167 -6.97 8.36 -7.18
CA ILE A 167 -6.34 9.62 -7.60
C ILE A 167 -7.42 10.53 -8.16
N GLY A 168 -7.44 11.78 -7.69
CA GLY A 168 -8.30 12.84 -8.19
C GLY A 168 -7.48 13.96 -8.83
N ASP A 169 -7.88 14.36 -10.03
CA ASP A 169 -7.37 15.50 -10.77
C ASP A 169 -8.47 16.56 -10.88
N GLU A 170 -8.33 17.64 -10.11
CA GLU A 170 -9.32 18.71 -10.03
C GLU A 170 -9.41 19.50 -11.33
N LYS A 171 -8.30 19.68 -12.04
CA LYS A 171 -8.24 20.49 -13.27
C LYS A 171 -9.07 19.86 -14.38
N HIS A 172 -9.00 18.54 -14.51
CA HIS A 172 -9.73 17.79 -15.54
C HIS A 172 -11.05 17.19 -15.03
N GLY A 173 -11.33 17.29 -13.72
CA GLY A 173 -12.51 16.68 -13.10
C GLY A 173 -12.50 15.15 -13.19
N GLU A 174 -11.31 14.55 -13.22
CA GLU A 174 -11.13 13.12 -13.49
C GLU A 174 -10.70 12.37 -12.23
N LYS A 175 -11.20 11.15 -12.07
CA LYS A 175 -10.82 10.25 -10.97
C LYS A 175 -10.42 8.88 -11.48
N HIS A 176 -9.40 8.32 -10.86
CA HIS A 176 -8.84 6.99 -11.18
C HIS A 176 -8.83 6.14 -9.91
N LEU A 177 -9.73 5.15 -9.83
CA LEU A 177 -9.79 4.20 -8.72
C LEU A 177 -8.87 3.01 -9.01
N MET A 178 -7.98 2.71 -8.07
CA MET A 178 -6.97 1.68 -8.15
C MET A 178 -7.25 0.59 -7.10
N THR A 179 -7.33 -0.67 -7.53
CA THR A 179 -7.34 -1.81 -6.62
C THR A 179 -5.92 -2.23 -6.24
N MET A 180 -5.78 -3.05 -5.20
CA MET A 180 -4.48 -3.46 -4.66
C MET A 180 -4.20 -4.93 -4.97
N PRO A 181 -2.94 -5.32 -5.24
CA PRO A 181 -2.59 -6.71 -5.48
C PRO A 181 -2.65 -7.51 -4.18
N THR A 182 -2.79 -8.82 -4.33
CA THR A 182 -2.50 -9.74 -3.24
C THR A 182 -0.98 -9.90 -3.13
N LEU A 183 -0.45 -9.78 -1.91
CA LEU A 183 0.97 -9.99 -1.64
C LEU A 183 1.20 -11.42 -1.17
N LYS A 184 2.15 -12.13 -1.80
CA LYS A 184 2.58 -13.47 -1.40
C LYS A 184 4.02 -13.40 -0.88
N ILE A 185 4.21 -13.60 0.41
CA ILE A 185 5.54 -13.70 1.01
C ILE A 185 5.99 -15.16 0.89
N LYS A 186 7.01 -15.40 0.08
CA LYS A 186 7.56 -16.73 -0.24
C LYS A 186 9.01 -16.82 0.25
N GLY A 187 9.64 -18.00 0.10
CA GLY A 187 11.08 -18.17 0.36
C GLY A 187 11.48 -18.48 1.81
N PHE A 188 10.52 -18.83 2.66
CA PHE A 188 10.79 -19.22 4.05
C PHE A 188 11.70 -20.46 4.16
N SER A 189 11.51 -21.47 3.29
CA SER A 189 12.31 -22.71 3.29
C SER A 189 13.75 -22.53 2.83
N SER A 190 14.00 -21.56 1.92
CA SER A 190 15.34 -21.22 1.44
C SER A 190 16.08 -20.23 2.35
N GLY A 191 15.43 -19.72 3.40
CA GLY A 191 15.97 -18.72 4.31
C GLY A 191 16.10 -17.30 3.71
N ARG A 192 15.59 -17.08 2.49
CA ARG A 192 15.56 -15.77 1.82
C ARG A 192 14.13 -15.44 1.44
N THR A 193 13.46 -14.67 2.29
CA THR A 193 12.08 -14.26 2.05
C THR A 193 12.00 -13.17 0.99
N TYR A 194 10.95 -13.21 0.17
CA TYR A 194 10.67 -12.20 -0.85
C TYR A 194 9.15 -12.04 -1.01
N VAL A 195 8.74 -10.88 -1.52
CA VAL A 195 7.34 -10.57 -1.82
C VAL A 195 7.08 -10.80 -3.31
N ASP A 196 5.99 -11.48 -3.61
CA ASP A 196 5.48 -11.73 -4.95
C ASP A 196 4.07 -11.13 -5.05
N LEU A 197 3.64 -10.74 -6.26
CA LEU A 197 2.36 -10.07 -6.49
C LEU A 197 1.41 -11.00 -7.24
N GLU A 198 0.14 -11.02 -6.85
CA GLU A 198 -0.88 -11.88 -7.44
C GLU A 198 -2.21 -11.14 -7.71
N GLY A 199 -2.89 -11.62 -8.76
CA GLY A 199 -4.26 -11.29 -9.12
C GLY A 199 -4.32 -10.20 -10.18
N PRO A 200 -5.44 -10.13 -10.93
CA PRO A 200 -5.67 -8.94 -11.75
C PRO A 200 -5.89 -7.75 -10.81
N CYS A 201 -5.16 -6.67 -11.07
CA CYS A 201 -5.41 -5.35 -10.50
C CYS A 201 -6.04 -4.45 -11.55
N TYR A 202 -6.75 -3.42 -11.09
CA TYR A 202 -7.50 -2.57 -11.99
C TYR A 202 -7.29 -1.10 -11.65
N ILE A 203 -7.28 -0.27 -12.69
CA ILE A 203 -7.36 1.18 -12.60
C ILE A 203 -8.55 1.63 -13.44
N SER A 204 -9.64 1.98 -12.78
CA SER A 204 -10.89 2.44 -13.40
C SER A 204 -10.95 3.96 -13.40
N SER A 205 -11.11 4.55 -14.58
CA SER A 205 -11.16 6.00 -14.74
C SER A 205 -12.58 6.50 -15.03
N SER A 206 -12.91 7.67 -14.50
CA SER A 206 -14.17 8.35 -14.82
C SER A 206 -14.26 8.82 -16.27
N SER A 207 -13.16 8.81 -17.03
CA SER A 207 -13.16 9.04 -18.49
C SER A 207 -13.49 7.80 -19.33
N GLY A 208 -13.90 6.68 -18.69
CA GLY A 208 -14.32 5.46 -19.39
C GLY A 208 -13.15 4.55 -19.80
N LEU A 209 -11.96 4.80 -19.27
CA LEU A 209 -10.77 3.97 -19.43
C LEU A 209 -10.64 2.98 -18.27
N LEU A 210 -10.18 1.76 -18.57
CA LEU A 210 -9.90 0.71 -17.61
C LEU A 210 -8.55 0.08 -17.92
N SER A 211 -7.61 0.18 -16.99
CA SER A 211 -6.39 -0.65 -17.00
C SER A 211 -6.68 -1.97 -16.29
N THR A 212 -6.34 -3.09 -16.92
CA THR A 212 -6.29 -4.43 -16.29
C THR A 212 -4.83 -4.86 -16.22
N ILE A 213 -4.33 -5.13 -15.01
CA ILE A 213 -2.92 -5.43 -14.74
C ILE A 213 -2.82 -6.85 -14.21
N ASP A 214 -2.11 -7.72 -14.91
CA ASP A 214 -1.88 -9.12 -14.52
C ASP A 214 -0.42 -9.35 -14.15
N PHE A 215 -0.23 -9.92 -12.95
CA PHE A 215 1.06 -10.42 -12.48
C PHE A 215 1.17 -11.91 -12.85
N LYS A 216 2.08 -12.24 -13.77
CA LYS A 216 2.25 -13.62 -14.25
C LYS A 216 3.24 -14.36 -13.35
N ASP A 217 2.79 -15.46 -12.74
CA ASP A 217 3.66 -16.34 -11.96
C ASP A 217 4.58 -17.13 -12.92
N SER A 218 5.87 -16.79 -12.88
CA SER A 218 6.94 -17.41 -13.70
C SER A 218 7.18 -18.90 -13.41
N SER A 219 6.49 -19.49 -12.42
CA SER A 219 6.76 -20.84 -11.90
C SER A 219 6.29 -22.00 -12.77
N MET A 220 5.48 -21.79 -13.82
CA MET A 220 4.91 -22.91 -14.58
C MET A 220 5.92 -23.65 -15.49
N LEU A 221 7.10 -23.07 -15.80
CA LEU A 221 8.09 -23.64 -16.74
C LEU A 221 9.57 -23.50 -16.31
N GLY A 222 9.88 -22.99 -15.12
CA GLY A 222 11.26 -22.96 -14.58
C GLY A 222 12.28 -22.09 -15.34
N LEU A 223 11.85 -21.34 -16.36
CA LEU A 223 12.68 -20.54 -17.28
C LEU A 223 12.31 -19.05 -17.32
N GLY A 224 11.37 -18.59 -16.48
CA GLY A 224 10.85 -17.21 -16.50
C GLY A 224 11.57 -16.25 -15.54
N SER A 225 11.61 -14.97 -15.90
CA SER A 225 11.93 -13.88 -14.97
C SER A 225 10.78 -13.69 -13.97
N ARG A 226 11.11 -13.54 -12.68
CA ARG A 226 10.11 -13.22 -11.64
C ARG A 226 9.53 -11.84 -11.88
N GLY A 227 8.28 -11.64 -11.47
CA GLY A 227 7.63 -10.32 -11.52
C GLY A 227 7.23 -9.86 -12.91
N ARG A 228 6.98 -10.75 -13.88
CA ARG A 228 6.45 -10.35 -15.18
C ARG A 228 5.07 -9.72 -15.01
N VAL A 229 4.88 -8.55 -15.63
CA VAL A 229 3.62 -7.81 -15.63
C VAL A 229 3.15 -7.60 -17.05
N THR A 230 1.85 -7.77 -17.26
CA THR A 230 1.16 -7.30 -18.46
C THR A 230 -0.01 -6.42 -18.06
N ALA A 231 -0.18 -5.27 -18.68
CA ALA A 231 -1.33 -4.42 -18.47
C ALA A 231 -1.97 -4.04 -19.81
N GLU A 232 -3.30 -4.04 -19.85
CA GLU A 232 -4.10 -3.63 -21.00
C GLU A 232 -4.94 -2.42 -20.61
N LEU A 233 -4.80 -1.33 -21.35
CA LEU A 233 -5.63 -0.14 -21.21
C LEU A 233 -6.72 -0.18 -22.27
N CYS A 234 -7.97 -0.32 -21.83
CA CYS A 234 -9.14 -0.39 -22.69
C CYS A 234 -10.05 0.81 -22.48
N ARG A 235 -10.71 1.26 -23.55
CA ARG A 235 -11.78 2.26 -23.51
C ARG A 235 -13.12 1.57 -23.73
N THR A 236 -14.12 1.93 -22.95
CA THR A 236 -15.51 1.53 -23.23
C THR A 236 -16.13 2.52 -24.21
N SER A 237 -16.50 2.04 -25.39
CA SER A 237 -17.20 2.84 -26.40
C SER A 237 -18.66 3.11 -26.00
N VAL A 238 -19.32 4.02 -26.72
CA VAL A 238 -20.74 4.34 -26.53
C VAL A 238 -21.64 3.11 -26.67
N ASP A 239 -21.23 2.13 -27.48
CA ASP A 239 -21.95 0.87 -27.72
C ASP A 239 -21.58 -0.24 -26.72
N ASN A 240 -20.94 0.11 -25.60
CA ASN A 240 -20.41 -0.82 -24.59
C ASN A 240 -19.41 -1.84 -25.14
N GLN A 241 -18.76 -1.54 -26.27
CA GLN A 241 -17.66 -2.36 -26.79
C GLN A 241 -16.35 -1.95 -26.10
N LYS A 242 -15.55 -2.93 -25.71
CA LYS A 242 -14.21 -2.69 -25.17
C LYS A 242 -13.22 -2.60 -26.32
N GLU A 243 -12.60 -1.45 -26.48
CA GLU A 243 -11.52 -1.23 -27.43
C GLU A 243 -10.19 -1.11 -26.69
N GLN A 244 -9.21 -1.94 -27.05
CA GLN A 244 -7.86 -1.82 -26.52
C GLN A 244 -7.18 -0.59 -27.11
N VAL A 245 -6.64 0.26 -26.24
CA VAL A 245 -5.96 1.50 -26.62
C VAL A 245 -4.45 1.33 -26.53
N LEU A 246 -3.97 0.78 -25.41
CA LEU A 246 -2.55 0.52 -25.16
C LEU A 246 -2.34 -0.85 -24.52
N GLN A 247 -1.13 -1.37 -24.70
CA GLN A 247 -0.61 -2.53 -23.98
C GLN A 247 0.71 -2.15 -23.32
N VAL A 248 0.91 -2.54 -22.07
CA VAL A 248 2.16 -2.35 -21.32
C VAL A 248 2.68 -3.72 -20.88
N GLU A 249 3.91 -4.07 -21.22
CA GLU A 249 4.55 -5.31 -20.78
C GLU A 249 5.92 -5.03 -20.18
N GLY A 250 6.27 -5.73 -19.09
CA GLY A 250 7.55 -5.55 -18.43
C GLY A 250 7.77 -6.49 -17.26
N ASN A 251 8.70 -6.12 -16.39
CA ASN A 251 8.91 -6.78 -15.10
C ASN A 251 8.84 -5.74 -13.98
N VAL A 252 8.28 -6.13 -12.82
CA VAL A 252 8.30 -5.31 -11.61
C VAL A 252 9.75 -4.97 -11.27
N GLY A 253 10.06 -3.66 -11.20
CA GLY A 253 11.41 -3.15 -10.91
C GLY A 253 12.37 -3.10 -12.10
N GLY A 254 11.93 -3.46 -13.31
CA GLY A 254 12.75 -3.37 -14.52
C GLY A 254 12.23 -2.35 -15.53
N SER A 255 12.38 -2.69 -16.81
CA SER A 255 11.80 -1.93 -17.92
C SER A 255 10.37 -2.37 -18.24
N PHE A 256 9.61 -1.42 -18.77
CA PHE A 256 8.31 -1.60 -19.38
C PHE A 256 8.31 -1.04 -20.80
N VAL A 257 7.60 -1.73 -21.69
CA VAL A 257 7.38 -1.33 -23.08
C VAL A 257 5.90 -1.05 -23.26
N VAL A 258 5.58 0.13 -23.78
CA VAL A 258 4.22 0.56 -24.14
C VAL A 258 4.01 0.38 -25.64
N ARG A 259 2.89 -0.23 -26.01
CA ARG A 259 2.49 -0.45 -27.41
C ARG A 259 1.11 0.10 -27.66
N ASP A 260 0.89 0.62 -28.87
CA ASP A 260 -0.45 0.98 -29.35
C ASP A 260 -1.28 -0.24 -29.78
N ASN A 261 -2.52 0.00 -30.18
CA ASN A 261 -3.44 -1.03 -30.68
C ASN A 261 -2.98 -1.71 -31.99
N MET A 262 -1.95 -1.19 -32.67
CA MET A 262 -1.32 -1.81 -33.83
C MET A 262 -0.05 -2.62 -33.46
N GLY A 263 0.29 -2.68 -32.17
CA GLY A 263 1.48 -3.36 -31.65
C GLY A 263 2.78 -2.57 -31.81
N ARG A 264 2.73 -1.32 -32.27
CA ARG A 264 3.91 -0.45 -32.44
C ARG A 264 4.35 0.06 -31.07
N VAL A 265 5.66 0.04 -30.82
CA VAL A 265 6.23 0.61 -29.58
C VAL A 265 6.07 2.11 -29.62
N THR A 266 5.42 2.67 -28.60
CA THR A 266 5.21 4.12 -28.45
C THR A 266 6.12 4.72 -27.38
N GLU A 267 6.43 3.95 -26.35
CA GLU A 267 7.28 4.38 -25.24
C GLU A 267 7.99 3.18 -24.60
N GLU A 268 9.18 3.39 -24.06
CA GLU A 268 9.86 2.49 -23.12
C GLU A 268 10.28 3.29 -21.89
N PHE A 269 10.10 2.73 -20.69
CA PHE A 269 10.54 3.37 -19.45
C PHE A 269 11.11 2.35 -18.48
N HIS A 270 12.10 2.76 -17.68
CA HIS A 270 12.67 1.96 -16.61
C HIS A 270 12.25 2.51 -15.24
N VAL A 271 12.01 1.64 -14.26
CA VAL A 271 11.65 2.07 -12.90
C VAL A 271 12.78 2.87 -12.24
N ASP A 272 14.03 2.42 -12.38
CA ASP A 272 15.22 3.14 -11.88
C ASP A 272 15.44 4.55 -12.48
N ASP A 273 14.84 4.86 -13.63
CA ASP A 273 14.90 6.22 -14.20
C ASP A 273 14.00 7.20 -13.43
N MET A 274 13.10 6.69 -12.59
CA MET A 274 12.18 7.50 -11.79
C MET A 274 12.86 7.97 -10.50
N GLU A 275 13.06 9.28 -10.37
CA GLU A 275 13.62 9.89 -9.17
C GLU A 275 12.70 9.64 -7.96
N VAL A 276 13.22 8.91 -6.96
CA VAL A 276 12.53 8.69 -5.69
C VAL A 276 12.69 9.92 -4.81
N THR A 277 11.57 10.55 -4.48
CA THR A 277 11.52 11.63 -3.50
C THR A 277 11.14 11.05 -2.14
N PRO A 278 12.04 11.06 -1.14
CA PRO A 278 11.70 10.56 0.18
C PRO A 278 10.68 11.48 0.86
N LEU A 279 9.81 10.90 1.68
CA LEU A 279 8.87 11.67 2.49
C LEU A 279 9.65 12.43 3.58
N SER A 280 9.51 13.75 3.60
CA SER A 280 10.02 14.58 4.70
C SER A 280 9.10 14.44 5.91
N VAL A 281 9.64 13.88 6.99
CA VAL A 281 8.96 13.65 8.27
C VAL A 281 9.68 14.44 9.36
N LYS A 282 8.94 14.95 10.34
CA LYS A 282 9.53 15.69 11.46
C LYS A 282 10.52 14.84 12.27
N PRO A 283 11.54 15.46 12.91
CA PRO A 283 12.36 14.78 13.92
C PRO A 283 11.49 14.12 15.00
N ILE A 284 11.95 12.99 15.54
CA ILE A 284 11.17 12.18 16.52
C ILE A 284 10.84 13.01 17.78
N GLU A 285 11.72 13.93 18.15
CA GLU A 285 11.57 14.81 19.31
C GLU A 285 10.35 15.73 19.15
N GLU A 286 10.10 16.20 17.91
CA GLU A 286 9.01 17.12 17.55
C GLU A 286 7.68 16.41 17.21
N GLN A 287 7.71 15.08 17.06
CA GLN A 287 6.53 14.28 16.81
C GLN A 287 5.64 14.18 18.07
N SER A 288 4.34 14.04 17.88
CA SER A 288 3.40 13.70 18.95
C SER A 288 3.48 12.22 19.34
N GLN A 289 2.94 11.85 20.49
CA GLN A 289 2.88 10.45 20.93
C GLN A 289 2.03 9.53 20.03
N TRP A 290 1.22 10.11 19.16
CA TRP A 290 0.38 9.40 18.19
C TRP A 290 1.11 9.16 16.86
N GLU A 291 2.22 9.84 16.62
CA GLU A 291 2.98 9.68 15.38
C GLU A 291 3.87 8.42 15.45
N SER A 292 3.78 7.61 14.41
CA SER A 292 4.26 6.24 14.35
C SER A 292 5.71 6.07 14.77
N ARG A 293 6.61 6.91 14.24
CA ARG A 293 8.06 6.77 14.54
C ARG A 293 8.38 7.07 16.00
N LYS A 294 7.66 7.98 16.65
CA LYS A 294 7.80 8.25 18.09
C LYS A 294 7.15 7.17 18.94
N ALA A 295 5.94 6.75 18.59
CA ALA A 295 5.22 5.71 19.33
C ALA A 295 5.97 4.37 19.34
N TRP A 296 6.59 4.02 18.22
CA TRP A 296 7.32 2.77 18.04
C TRP A 296 8.83 2.85 18.26
N ASP A 297 9.39 4.02 18.62
CA ASP A 297 10.83 4.29 18.70
C ASP A 297 11.59 3.20 19.49
N GLN A 298 11.12 2.89 20.69
CA GLN A 298 11.78 1.91 21.57
C GLN A 298 11.68 0.47 21.05
N VAL A 299 10.56 0.13 20.38
CA VAL A 299 10.38 -1.18 19.73
C VAL A 299 11.32 -1.30 18.53
N VAL A 300 11.39 -0.26 17.71
CA VAL A 300 12.30 -0.18 16.55
C VAL A 300 13.76 -0.25 16.98
N ALA A 301 14.14 0.42 18.07
CA ALA A 301 15.48 0.32 18.64
C ALA A 301 15.81 -1.12 19.07
N GLY A 302 14.87 -1.83 19.71
CA GLY A 302 15.02 -3.24 20.05
C GLY A 302 15.18 -4.13 18.82
N ILE A 303 14.37 -3.93 17.77
CA ILE A 303 14.47 -4.68 16.50
C ILE A 303 15.85 -4.51 15.89
N ARG A 304 16.35 -3.27 15.80
CA ARG A 304 17.68 -2.96 15.23
C ARG A 304 18.83 -3.57 16.04
N GLN A 305 18.67 -3.67 17.36
CA GLN A 305 19.66 -4.25 18.27
C GLN A 305 19.57 -5.78 18.37
N GLY A 306 18.50 -6.39 17.82
CA GLY A 306 18.20 -7.81 18.04
C GLY A 306 17.79 -8.14 19.48
N ASP A 307 17.41 -7.13 20.27
CA ASP A 307 17.02 -7.27 21.67
C ASP A 307 15.54 -7.65 21.78
N PHE A 308 15.29 -8.96 21.90
CA PHE A 308 13.94 -9.51 21.95
C PHE A 308 13.16 -9.09 23.20
N GLU A 309 13.82 -9.02 24.36
CA GLU A 309 13.19 -8.63 25.62
C GLU A 309 12.72 -7.19 25.55
N LYS A 310 13.54 -6.29 25.00
CA LYS A 310 13.17 -4.90 24.77
C LYS A 310 11.99 -4.77 23.82
N VAL A 311 11.99 -5.52 22.70
CA VAL A 311 10.86 -5.53 21.75
C VAL A 311 9.56 -5.92 22.45
N ILE A 312 9.56 -7.04 23.20
CA ILE A 312 8.36 -7.50 23.90
C ILE A 312 7.90 -6.48 24.92
N ARG A 313 8.80 -6.01 25.80
CA ARG A 313 8.46 -5.10 26.90
C ARG A 313 7.80 -3.82 26.40
N HIS A 314 8.39 -3.17 25.39
CA HIS A 314 7.85 -1.92 24.87
C HIS A 314 6.60 -2.11 24.02
N LYS A 315 6.49 -3.22 23.28
CA LYS A 315 5.27 -3.57 22.53
C LYS A 315 4.09 -3.82 23.47
N GLN A 316 4.30 -4.60 24.54
CA GLN A 316 3.27 -4.87 25.55
C GLN A 316 2.82 -3.59 26.25
N ALA A 317 3.76 -2.74 26.68
CA ALA A 317 3.43 -1.46 27.32
C ALA A 317 2.55 -0.56 26.43
N LEU A 318 2.86 -0.47 25.12
CA LEU A 318 2.05 0.30 24.18
C LEU A 318 0.65 -0.31 24.00
N GLU A 319 0.55 -1.64 23.85
CA GLU A 319 -0.73 -2.33 23.71
C GLU A 319 -1.61 -2.23 24.96
N GLU A 320 -1.02 -2.31 26.15
CA GLU A 320 -1.72 -2.18 27.43
C GLU A 320 -2.27 -0.76 27.62
N GLU A 321 -1.49 0.26 27.28
CA GLU A 321 -1.96 1.66 27.28
C GLU A 321 -3.14 1.85 26.32
N GLN A 322 -3.09 1.25 25.13
CA GLN A 322 -4.20 1.30 24.19
C GLN A 322 -5.43 0.57 24.73
N ARG A 323 -5.27 -0.63 25.31
CA ARG A 323 -6.39 -1.38 25.92
C ARG A 323 -7.03 -0.60 27.06
N LYS A 324 -6.23 0.05 27.91
CA LYS A 324 -6.71 0.87 29.02
C LYS A 324 -7.57 2.04 28.50
N ARG A 325 -7.10 2.77 27.49
CA ARG A 325 -7.88 3.86 26.86
C ARG A 325 -9.21 3.38 26.29
N ARG A 326 -9.25 2.21 25.64
CA ARG A 326 -10.52 1.65 25.13
C ARG A 326 -11.49 1.26 26.24
N ALA A 327 -10.97 0.80 27.38
CA ALA A 327 -11.80 0.52 28.55
C ALA A 327 -12.40 1.82 29.14
N GLU A 328 -11.58 2.88 29.24
CA GLU A 328 -12.02 4.20 29.70
C GLU A 328 -13.10 4.80 28.75
N GLU A 329 -12.88 4.76 27.43
CA GLU A 329 -13.87 5.21 26.45
C GLU A 329 -15.20 4.46 26.54
N LEU A 330 -15.15 3.13 26.73
CA LEU A 330 -16.32 2.29 26.89
C LEU A 330 -17.09 2.61 28.18
N GLU A 331 -16.38 2.83 29.29
CA GLU A 331 -16.97 3.24 30.58
C GLU A 331 -17.66 4.60 30.47
N ASP A 332 -17.05 5.53 29.73
CA ASP A 332 -17.59 6.87 29.47
C ASP A 332 -18.68 6.90 28.37
N GLY A 333 -18.94 5.77 27.69
CA GLY A 333 -19.89 5.68 26.58
C GLY A 333 -19.47 6.51 25.35
N THR A 334 -18.16 6.74 25.17
CA THR A 334 -17.58 7.50 24.05
C THR A 334 -16.97 6.55 23.01
N GLU A 335 -16.98 6.97 21.74
CA GLU A 335 -16.30 6.26 20.64
C GLU A 335 -15.10 7.08 20.17
N TRP A 336 -13.99 6.41 19.86
CA TRP A 336 -12.82 7.05 19.27
C TRP A 336 -13.18 7.89 18.05
N GLN A 337 -12.79 9.16 18.10
CA GLN A 337 -12.94 10.06 16.96
C GLN A 337 -11.62 10.16 16.21
N THR A 338 -11.64 9.68 14.97
CA THR A 338 -10.53 9.84 14.02
C THR A 338 -10.23 11.31 13.79
N LYS A 339 -8.95 11.64 13.56
CA LYS A 339 -8.47 13.02 13.45
C LYS A 339 -8.69 13.60 12.06
N PHE A 340 -8.33 12.86 11.01
CA PHE A 340 -8.28 13.35 9.63
C PHE A 340 -9.31 12.72 8.71
N PHE A 341 -9.91 11.60 9.08
CA PHE A 341 -10.86 10.88 8.25
C PHE A 341 -12.22 10.74 8.92
N TRP A 342 -13.28 10.56 8.16
CA TRP A 342 -14.60 10.22 8.69
C TRP A 342 -15.15 8.99 7.95
N ARG A 343 -15.92 8.18 8.68
CA ARG A 343 -16.56 6.97 8.18
C ARG A 343 -17.87 7.33 7.48
N CYS A 344 -18.02 6.91 6.22
CA CYS A 344 -19.26 7.07 5.47
C CYS A 344 -19.85 5.70 5.05
N GLN A 345 -21.18 5.63 4.98
CA GLN A 345 -21.89 4.38 4.64
C GLN A 345 -21.86 4.08 3.13
N LYS A 346 -21.70 5.12 2.31
CA LYS A 346 -21.71 5.00 0.85
C LYS A 346 -20.80 6.04 0.21
N ASP A 347 -20.15 5.65 -0.87
CA ASP A 347 -19.44 6.55 -1.77
C ASP A 347 -19.85 6.26 -3.23
N GLU A 348 -20.83 7.02 -3.75
CA GLU A 348 -21.41 6.78 -5.08
C GLU A 348 -20.37 6.83 -6.20
N GLN A 349 -19.37 7.71 -6.07
CA GLN A 349 -18.34 7.85 -7.09
C GLN A 349 -17.40 6.66 -7.10
N ALA A 350 -16.97 6.19 -5.92
CA ALA A 350 -16.18 4.98 -5.83
C ALA A 350 -16.98 3.76 -6.32
N LEU A 351 -18.26 3.65 -5.95
CA LEU A 351 -19.14 2.57 -6.40
C LEU A 351 -19.31 2.56 -7.92
N SER A 352 -19.47 3.72 -8.56
CA SER A 352 -19.54 3.82 -10.02
C SER A 352 -18.26 3.34 -10.70
N LEU A 353 -17.09 3.70 -10.17
CA LEU A 353 -15.80 3.25 -10.72
C LEU A 353 -15.54 1.77 -10.43
N LEU A 354 -15.99 1.24 -9.29
CA LEU A 354 -15.91 -0.18 -8.95
C LEU A 354 -16.80 -1.03 -9.86
N GLN A 355 -17.95 -0.52 -10.30
CA GLN A 355 -18.87 -1.24 -11.20
C GLN A 355 -18.29 -1.51 -12.60
N SER A 356 -17.35 -0.69 -13.07
CA SER A 356 -16.69 -0.96 -14.36
C SER A 356 -15.63 -2.06 -14.27
N ILE A 357 -15.21 -2.44 -13.05
CA ILE A 357 -14.23 -3.48 -12.80
C ILE A 357 -14.91 -4.86 -12.83
N PRO A 358 -14.45 -5.80 -13.68
CA PRO A 358 -15.01 -7.14 -13.77
C PRO A 358 -14.97 -7.88 -12.43
N GLY A 359 -16.13 -8.36 -11.97
CA GLY A 359 -16.24 -9.17 -10.75
C GLY A 359 -15.98 -8.41 -9.43
N SER A 360 -15.92 -7.08 -9.47
CA SER A 360 -15.73 -6.26 -8.27
C SER A 360 -16.88 -6.45 -7.27
N GLN A 361 -16.53 -6.85 -6.06
CA GLN A 361 -17.43 -6.95 -4.91
C GLN A 361 -16.76 -6.25 -3.74
N PHE A 362 -17.04 -4.96 -3.56
CA PHE A 362 -16.58 -4.22 -2.40
C PHE A 362 -17.48 -4.52 -1.20
N ASP A 363 -16.89 -5.05 -0.14
CA ASP A 363 -17.56 -5.35 1.12
C ASP A 363 -17.16 -4.29 2.18
N PRO A 364 -18.05 -3.33 2.49
CA PRO A 364 -17.75 -2.27 3.45
C PRO A 364 -17.57 -2.80 4.87
N GLU A 365 -18.11 -3.97 5.24
CA GLU A 365 -17.96 -4.50 6.60
C GLU A 365 -16.50 -4.83 6.90
N LYS A 366 -15.76 -5.31 5.89
CA LYS A 366 -14.34 -5.66 6.02
C LYS A 366 -13.42 -4.45 6.14
N THR A 367 -13.89 -3.26 5.82
CA THR A 367 -13.13 -2.00 5.95
C THR A 367 -13.75 -1.04 6.96
N ASN A 368 -14.74 -1.50 7.75
CA ASN A 368 -15.49 -0.67 8.67
C ASN A 368 -16.06 0.58 7.99
N GLY A 369 -16.70 0.39 6.83
CA GLY A 369 -17.25 1.43 5.97
C GLY A 369 -16.26 1.98 4.95
N PHE A 370 -16.68 3.07 4.31
CA PHE A 370 -15.83 3.88 3.45
C PHE A 370 -15.16 4.97 4.30
N TRP A 371 -13.92 5.33 3.97
CA TRP A 371 -13.20 6.37 4.69
C TRP A 371 -12.89 7.54 3.75
N LYS A 372 -13.31 8.74 4.15
CA LYS A 372 -13.06 9.98 3.43
C LYS A 372 -12.26 10.93 4.29
N VAL A 373 -11.41 11.73 3.66
CA VAL A 373 -10.74 12.83 4.36
C VAL A 373 -11.80 13.81 4.86
N LYS A 374 -11.65 14.32 6.07
CA LYS A 374 -12.45 15.44 6.57
C LYS A 374 -12.04 16.68 5.80
N ASP A 375 -13.01 17.46 5.35
CA ASP A 375 -12.72 18.77 4.76
C ASP A 375 -11.92 19.58 5.79
N SER A 376 -10.67 19.86 5.46
CA SER A 376 -9.86 20.77 6.27
C SER A 376 -10.23 22.18 5.85
N GLU A 377 -10.96 22.90 6.71
CA GLU A 377 -10.96 24.37 6.69
C GLU A 377 -9.53 24.93 6.76
#